data_AF-A0A4R8MM88-F1
#
_entry.id   AF-A0A4R8MM88-F1
#
_cell.length_a   1.000
_cell.length_b   1.000
_cell.length_c   1.000
_cell.angle_alpha   90.00
_cell.angle_beta   90.00
_cell.angle_gamma   90.00
#
_symmetry.space_group_name_H-M   'P 1'
#
loop_
_entity.id
_entity.type
_entity.pdbx_description
1 polymer ?
#
loop_
_entity_poly.entity_id
_entity_poly.type
_entity_poly.pdbx_seq_one_letter_code
_entity_poly.pdbx_strand_id
1 'polypeptide(L)'
;MRFILSSILFCFIACQSYTPLKSEWKTVNDTEVFYAAVSAKASQQAIESGSLAMRRSTCLNATNLLSTSPKLTAILLEQESVQLDEVETKDLGRLISAYKIKPKQDSCQSENNGYFFASAAWENCQCLYSIEYPGGRKQFRQDLTQIK
;
A
#
# COMPACT_ATOMS: atom_id res chain seq x y z
N MET A 1 -7.28 36.68 -47.54
CA MET A 1 -5.96 36.17 -47.10
C MET A 1 -6.17 35.29 -45.88
N ARG A 2 -5.50 34.14 -45.89
CA ARG A 2 -5.82 32.91 -45.18
C ARG A 2 -4.63 32.61 -44.26
N PHE A 3 -4.90 32.09 -43.06
CA PHE A 3 -3.97 31.41 -42.15
C PHE A 3 -2.91 32.24 -41.39
N ILE A 4 -3.21 32.63 -40.14
CA ILE A 4 -2.25 32.53 -39.00
C ILE A 4 -3.07 32.34 -37.71
N LEU A 5 -3.59 31.14 -37.48
CA LEU A 5 -4.27 30.78 -36.22
C LEU A 5 -4.12 29.28 -35.98
N SER A 6 -2.86 28.84 -35.91
CA SER A 6 -2.49 27.47 -35.59
C SER A 6 -1.04 27.47 -35.16
N SER A 7 -0.77 27.58 -33.85
CA SER A 7 0.45 27.06 -33.18
C SER A 7 0.53 27.48 -31.70
N ILE A 8 -0.57 27.41 -30.94
CA ILE A 8 -0.50 27.44 -29.46
C ILE A 8 -1.31 26.25 -28.94
N LEU A 9 -0.87 25.05 -29.30
CA LEU A 9 -1.48 23.82 -28.79
C LEU A 9 -0.45 22.70 -28.79
N PHE A 10 0.68 22.89 -28.11
CA PHE A 10 1.59 21.78 -27.86
C PHE A 10 2.31 21.95 -26.52
N CYS A 11 2.25 20.87 -25.72
CA CYS A 11 3.03 20.59 -24.52
C CYS A 11 2.49 21.05 -23.16
N PHE A 12 1.24 20.72 -22.83
CA PHE A 12 0.98 20.20 -21.47
C PHE A 12 1.32 18.70 -21.47
N ILE A 13 2.61 18.37 -21.45
CA ILE A 13 3.05 17.01 -21.14
C ILE A 13 2.75 16.84 -19.66
N ALA A 14 1.63 16.19 -19.35
CA ALA A 14 1.29 15.80 -17.99
C ALA A 14 2.42 14.90 -17.46
N CYS A 15 3.26 15.47 -16.61
CA CYS A 15 4.12 14.71 -15.72
C CYS A 15 3.19 13.93 -14.79
N GLN A 16 2.82 12.71 -15.16
CA GLN A 16 2.22 11.76 -14.22
C GLN A 16 3.34 11.26 -13.31
N SER A 17 3.77 12.12 -12.38
CA SER A 17 4.70 11.73 -11.32
C SER A 17 4.00 10.69 -10.46
N TYR A 18 4.55 9.48 -10.43
CA TYR A 18 4.12 8.43 -9.52
C TYR A 18 4.18 8.94 -8.07
N THR A 19 3.03 9.02 -7.41
CA THR A 19 2.96 9.29 -5.98
C THR A 19 2.74 7.96 -5.24
N PRO A 20 3.71 7.49 -4.44
CA PRO A 20 3.53 6.26 -3.68
C PRO A 20 2.35 6.40 -2.71
N LEU A 21 1.57 5.33 -2.57
CA LEU A 21 0.58 5.20 -1.52
C LEU A 21 1.29 5.26 -0.17
N LYS A 22 0.68 5.98 0.77
CA LYS A 22 1.23 6.18 2.11
C LYS A 22 0.37 5.44 3.11
N SER A 23 1.03 4.83 4.09
CA SER A 23 0.35 4.30 5.27
C SER A 23 0.01 5.45 6.20
N GLU A 24 -1.22 5.53 6.69
CA GLU A 24 -1.67 6.61 7.57
C GLU A 24 -2.98 6.28 8.28
N TRP A 25 -3.23 6.93 9.42
CA TRP A 25 -4.53 6.93 10.08
C TRP A 25 -5.43 8.00 9.46
N LYS A 26 -6.68 7.65 9.17
CA LYS A 26 -7.71 8.60 8.75
C LYS A 26 -9.00 8.37 9.52
N THR A 27 -9.76 9.44 9.71
CA THR A 27 -11.13 9.36 10.21
C THR A 27 -12.08 9.31 9.03
N VAL A 28 -12.86 8.24 8.93
CA VAL A 28 -13.90 8.05 7.90
C VAL A 28 -15.21 7.77 8.62
N ASN A 29 -16.22 8.62 8.44
CA ASN A 29 -17.53 8.48 9.10
C ASN A 29 -17.41 8.27 10.62
N ASP A 30 -16.67 9.16 11.31
CA ASP A 30 -16.38 9.11 12.75
C ASP A 30 -15.65 7.85 13.26
N THR A 31 -15.15 7.01 12.34
CA THR A 31 -14.37 5.82 12.66
C THR A 31 -12.91 6.04 12.26
N GLU A 32 -11.98 5.76 13.16
CA GLU A 32 -10.55 5.77 12.83
C GLU A 32 -10.18 4.48 12.09
N VAL A 33 -9.70 4.65 10.85
CA VAL A 33 -9.27 3.57 9.97
C VAL A 33 -7.79 3.76 9.67
N PHE A 34 -7.02 2.69 9.81
CA PHE A 34 -5.64 2.68 9.37
C PHE A 34 -5.56 2.23 7.92
N TYR A 35 -4.95 3.02 7.06
CA TYR A 35 -4.62 2.64 5.71
C TYR A 35 -3.17 2.15 5.69
N ALA A 36 -2.95 0.91 5.29
CA ALA A 36 -1.63 0.31 5.15
C ALA A 36 -1.26 0.15 3.68
N ALA A 37 -0.16 0.77 3.26
CA ALA A 37 0.40 0.58 1.93
C ALA A 37 1.32 -0.65 1.93
N VAL A 38 0.98 -1.64 1.10
CA VAL A 38 1.72 -2.91 0.97
C VAL A 38 2.21 -3.04 -0.46
N SER A 39 3.52 -3.07 -0.65
CA SER A 39 4.16 -3.33 -1.94
C SER A 39 4.43 -4.82 -2.14
N ALA A 40 4.29 -5.28 -3.38
CA ALA A 40 4.66 -6.63 -3.80
C ALA A 40 5.20 -6.64 -5.23
N LYS A 41 5.73 -7.80 -5.63
CA LYS A 41 6.23 -8.07 -6.98
C LYS A 41 5.40 -9.17 -7.64
N ALA A 42 5.12 -9.02 -8.93
CA ALA A 42 4.51 -10.06 -9.76
C ALA A 42 5.36 -11.34 -9.78
N SER A 43 4.73 -12.47 -10.12
CA SER A 43 5.48 -13.73 -10.24
C SER A 43 6.48 -13.67 -11.39
N GLN A 44 7.59 -14.38 -11.24
CA GLN A 44 8.64 -14.40 -12.25
C GLN A 44 8.14 -14.91 -13.61
N GLN A 45 7.28 -15.93 -13.59
CA GLN A 45 6.58 -16.42 -14.79
C GLN A 45 5.74 -15.34 -15.46
N ALA A 46 5.01 -14.53 -14.69
CA ALA A 46 4.20 -13.46 -15.25
C ALA A 46 5.06 -12.37 -15.89
N ILE A 47 6.19 -12.04 -15.27
CA ILE A 47 7.18 -11.08 -15.80
C ILE A 47 7.76 -11.59 -17.12
N GLU A 48 8.24 -12.83 -17.14
CA GLU A 48 8.88 -13.45 -18.31
C GLU A 48 7.91 -13.68 -19.47
N SER A 49 6.63 -13.96 -19.18
CA SER A 49 5.59 -14.12 -20.21
C SER A 49 5.25 -12.82 -20.96
N GLY A 50 5.66 -11.66 -20.45
CA GLY A 50 5.29 -10.35 -20.99
C GLY A 50 3.80 -9.99 -20.83
N SER A 51 2.97 -10.87 -20.26
CA SER A 51 1.54 -10.63 -20.10
C SER A 51 1.25 -9.62 -18.99
N LEU A 52 0.74 -8.44 -19.36
CA LEU A 52 0.34 -7.40 -18.40
C LEU A 52 -0.80 -7.88 -17.48
N ALA A 53 -1.73 -8.66 -18.02
CA ALA A 53 -2.85 -9.20 -17.24
C ALA A 53 -2.34 -10.17 -16.15
N MET A 54 -1.38 -11.03 -16.47
CA MET A 54 -0.77 -11.94 -15.50
C MET A 54 0.08 -11.21 -14.47
N ARG A 55 0.85 -10.19 -14.89
CA ARG A 55 1.64 -9.37 -13.97
C ARG A 55 0.75 -8.69 -12.95
N ARG A 56 -0.32 -8.04 -13.42
CA ARG A 56 -1.31 -7.42 -12.55
C ARG A 56 -1.94 -8.41 -11.57
N SER A 57 -2.49 -9.52 -12.05
CA SER A 57 -3.18 -10.47 -11.16
C SER A 57 -2.24 -11.11 -10.14
N THR A 58 -1.04 -11.51 -10.53
CA THR A 58 -0.06 -12.13 -9.62
C THR A 58 0.50 -11.13 -8.62
N CYS A 59 0.73 -9.88 -9.03
CA CYS A 59 1.16 -8.84 -8.10
C CYS A 59 0.09 -8.53 -7.06
N LEU A 60 -1.16 -8.35 -7.47
CA LEU A 60 -2.29 -8.16 -6.56
C LEU A 60 -2.42 -9.31 -5.56
N ASN A 61 -2.36 -10.55 -6.06
CA ASN A 61 -2.40 -11.74 -5.20
C ASN A 61 -1.24 -11.76 -4.20
N ALA A 62 -0.03 -11.38 -4.62
CA ALA A 62 1.11 -11.29 -3.74
C ALA A 62 0.91 -10.24 -2.63
N THR A 63 0.34 -9.05 -2.95
CA THR A 63 0.03 -8.06 -1.91
C THR A 63 -0.99 -8.60 -0.89
N ASN A 64 -2.00 -9.34 -1.34
CA ASN A 64 -3.01 -9.91 -0.45
C ASN A 64 -2.39 -10.95 0.48
N LEU A 65 -1.53 -11.82 -0.05
CA LEU A 65 -0.77 -12.79 0.75
C LEU A 65 0.20 -12.14 1.74
N LEU A 66 0.72 -10.95 1.43
CA LEU A 66 1.58 -10.18 2.34
C LEU A 66 0.79 -9.39 3.38
N SER A 67 -0.50 -9.14 3.15
CA SER A 67 -1.38 -8.34 4.01
C SER A 67 -1.87 -9.14 5.22
N THR A 68 -0.91 -9.68 5.97
CA THR A 68 -1.10 -10.52 7.15
C THR A 68 -0.92 -9.71 8.42
N SER A 69 -1.48 -10.19 9.55
CA SER A 69 -1.35 -9.51 10.85
C SER A 69 0.09 -9.11 11.19
N PRO A 70 1.12 -9.97 11.03
CA PRO A 70 2.51 -9.57 11.32
C PRO A 70 3.02 -8.41 10.46
N LYS A 71 2.71 -8.42 9.15
CA LYS A 71 3.12 -7.34 8.24
C LYS A 71 2.41 -6.03 8.59
N LEU A 72 1.13 -6.10 8.92
CA LEU A 72 0.34 -4.93 9.30
C LEU A 72 0.78 -4.35 10.64
N THR A 73 1.10 -5.20 11.62
CA THR A 73 1.70 -4.78 12.89
C THR A 73 3.02 -4.04 12.65
N ALA A 74 3.89 -4.56 11.79
CA ALA A 74 5.14 -3.87 11.46
C ALA A 74 4.90 -2.49 10.85
N ILE A 75 3.94 -2.37 9.92
CA ILE A 75 3.59 -1.08 9.29
C ILE A 75 2.98 -0.10 10.32
N LEU A 76 2.15 -0.60 11.25
CA LEU A 76 1.59 0.20 12.34
C LEU A 76 2.68 0.75 13.28
N LEU A 77 3.65 -0.09 13.65
CA LEU A 77 4.79 0.30 14.49
C LEU A 77 5.66 1.34 13.80
N GLU A 78 5.94 1.14 12.52
CA GLU A 78 6.69 2.10 11.68
C GLU A 78 5.98 3.46 11.64
N GLN A 79 4.65 3.46 11.47
CA GLN A 79 3.85 4.69 11.46
C GLN A 79 3.81 5.43 12.79
N GLU A 80 3.83 4.73 13.93
CA GLU A 80 3.97 5.38 15.24
C GLU A 80 5.43 5.68 15.60
N SER A 81 6.39 5.36 14.73
CA SER A 81 7.83 5.51 14.98
C SER A 81 8.28 4.79 16.26
N VAL A 82 7.66 3.64 16.56
CA VAL A 82 7.95 2.83 17.75
C VAL A 82 8.85 1.66 17.35
N GLN A 83 9.95 1.52 18.07
CA GLN A 83 10.78 0.32 18.03
C GLN A 83 10.45 -0.52 19.26
N LEU A 84 10.12 -1.78 19.02
CA LEU A 84 9.89 -2.79 20.04
C LEU A 84 10.97 -3.86 19.91
N ASP A 85 11.30 -4.53 21.00
CA ASP A 85 12.15 -5.71 20.95
C ASP A 85 11.41 -6.91 20.34
N GLU A 86 12.10 -8.04 20.16
CA GLU A 86 11.52 -9.24 19.56
C GLU A 86 10.37 -9.83 20.38
N VAL A 87 10.45 -9.75 21.72
CA VAL A 87 9.45 -10.30 22.64
C VAL A 87 8.20 -9.44 22.63
N GLU A 88 8.36 -8.12 22.79
CA GLU A 88 7.29 -7.12 22.72
C GLU A 88 6.58 -7.17 21.36
N THR A 89 7.34 -7.29 20.26
CA THR A 89 6.77 -7.41 18.90
C THR A 89 5.91 -8.67 18.77
N LYS A 90 6.38 -9.79 19.35
CA LYS A 90 5.64 -11.06 19.33
C LYS A 90 4.37 -10.99 20.18
N ASP A 91 4.43 -10.37 21.35
CA ASP A 91 3.26 -10.21 22.22
C ASP A 91 2.22 -9.26 21.60
N LEU A 92 2.65 -8.15 21.01
CA LEU A 92 1.78 -7.28 20.23
C LEU A 92 1.16 -8.01 19.05
N GLY A 93 1.96 -8.79 18.32
CA GLY A 93 1.48 -9.60 17.19
C GLY A 93 0.42 -10.62 17.62
N ARG A 94 0.57 -11.23 18.79
CA ARG A 94 -0.43 -12.14 19.39
C ARG A 94 -1.71 -11.40 19.76
N LEU A 95 -1.60 -10.24 20.40
CA LEU A 95 -2.74 -9.39 20.78
C LEU A 95 -3.53 -8.94 19.54
N ILE A 96 -2.84 -8.41 18.52
CA ILE A 96 -3.47 -7.97 17.26
C ILE A 96 -4.13 -9.13 16.52
N SER A 97 -3.50 -10.31 16.54
CA SER A 97 -4.08 -11.51 15.92
C SER A 97 -5.38 -11.95 16.61
N ALA A 98 -5.52 -11.71 17.91
CA ALA A 98 -6.75 -12.02 18.65
C ALA A 98 -7.95 -11.17 18.19
N TYR A 99 -7.69 -9.96 17.68
CA TYR A 99 -8.73 -9.10 17.10
C TYR A 99 -9.28 -9.60 15.76
N LYS A 100 -8.64 -10.62 15.14
CA LYS A 100 -9.08 -11.21 13.86
C LYS A 100 -9.36 -10.15 12.78
N ILE A 101 -8.52 -9.12 12.74
CA ILE A 101 -8.68 -8.00 11.82
C ILE A 101 -8.61 -8.54 10.39
N LYS A 102 -9.60 -8.18 9.57
CA LYS A 102 -9.66 -8.53 8.16
C LYS A 102 -9.37 -7.27 7.33
N PRO A 103 -8.16 -7.13 6.78
CA PRO A 103 -7.81 -6.01 5.93
C PRO A 103 -8.70 -6.02 4.69
N LYS A 104 -9.25 -4.86 4.31
CA LYS A 104 -9.99 -4.72 3.06
C LYS A 104 -9.10 -3.98 2.06
N GLN A 105 -8.88 -4.57 0.89
CA GLN A 105 -8.14 -3.90 -0.17
C GLN A 105 -8.98 -2.73 -0.72
N ASP A 106 -8.42 -1.53 -0.72
CA ASP A 106 -9.10 -0.30 -1.15
C ASP A 106 -8.69 0.08 -2.58
N SER A 107 -7.40 0.37 -2.79
CA SER A 107 -6.86 0.77 -4.09
C SER A 107 -5.51 0.13 -4.36
N CYS A 108 -5.15 -0.03 -5.64
CA CYS A 108 -3.85 -0.56 -6.03
C CYS A 108 -3.33 0.18 -7.25
N GLN A 109 -2.03 0.41 -7.26
CA GLN A 109 -1.33 1.05 -8.36
C GLN A 109 -0.08 0.26 -8.75
N SER A 110 0.30 0.35 -10.03
CA SER A 110 1.61 -0.11 -10.46
C SER A 110 2.68 0.84 -9.94
N GLU A 111 3.77 0.32 -9.39
CA GLU A 111 4.95 1.13 -9.13
C GLU A 111 5.66 1.34 -10.47
N ASN A 112 5.53 2.53 -11.05
CA ASN A 112 6.14 2.81 -12.34
C ASN A 112 7.55 3.38 -12.12
N ASN A 113 8.57 2.56 -12.32
CA ASN A 113 9.97 2.99 -12.26
C ASN A 113 10.34 3.78 -13.52
N GLY A 114 9.76 4.96 -13.74
CA GLY A 114 10.27 6.06 -14.59
C GLY A 114 10.72 5.81 -16.04
N TYR A 115 10.78 4.58 -16.54
CA TYR A 115 11.38 4.24 -17.83
C TYR A 115 10.29 4.04 -18.88
N PHE A 116 10.23 5.00 -19.81
CA PHE A 116 9.22 5.08 -20.87
C PHE A 116 9.29 3.96 -21.94
N PHE A 117 10.33 3.12 -21.95
CA PHE A 117 10.61 2.19 -23.07
C PHE A 117 10.49 0.70 -22.75
N ALA A 118 10.29 0.32 -21.50
CA ALA A 118 9.92 -1.03 -21.12
C ALA A 118 8.62 -0.94 -20.33
N SER A 119 7.57 -1.65 -20.72
CA SER A 119 6.35 -1.68 -19.92
C SER A 119 6.62 -2.48 -18.64
N ALA A 120 7.37 -1.94 -17.68
CA ALA A 120 7.52 -2.53 -16.33
C ALA A 120 6.22 -2.43 -15.52
N ALA A 121 5.12 -2.05 -16.18
CA ALA A 121 3.78 -1.96 -15.63
C ALA A 121 3.42 -3.27 -14.92
N TRP A 122 3.02 -3.13 -13.67
CA TRP A 122 2.60 -4.19 -12.76
C TRP A 122 3.67 -5.25 -12.46
N GLU A 123 4.94 -5.01 -12.78
CA GLU A 123 6.02 -5.85 -12.24
C GLU A 123 6.13 -5.68 -10.73
N ASN A 124 6.04 -4.43 -10.27
CA ASN A 124 5.84 -4.07 -8.87
C ASN A 124 4.50 -3.35 -8.74
N CYS A 125 3.81 -3.57 -7.64
CA CYS A 125 2.56 -2.90 -7.33
C CYS A 125 2.51 -2.57 -5.84
N GLN A 126 1.78 -1.50 -5.55
CA GLN A 126 1.48 -1.08 -4.20
C GLN A 126 -0.03 -1.06 -4.04
N CYS A 127 -0.53 -1.70 -2.98
CA CYS A 127 -1.93 -1.73 -2.64
C CYS A 127 -2.16 -1.11 -1.27
N LEU A 128 -3.24 -0.34 -1.16
CA LEU A 128 -3.73 0.22 0.08
C LEU A 128 -4.76 -0.72 0.68
N TYR A 129 -4.56 -1.06 1.95
CA TYR A 129 -5.49 -1.87 2.73
C TYR A 129 -6.07 -1.03 3.86
N SER A 130 -7.39 -0.93 3.93
CA SER A 130 -8.08 -0.33 5.07
C SER A 130 -8.22 -1.34 6.20
N ILE A 131 -7.86 -0.94 7.40
CA ILE A 131 -7.76 -1.75 8.60
C ILE A 131 -8.51 -1.02 9.70
N GLU A 132 -9.63 -1.62 10.10
CA GLU A 132 -10.42 -1.13 11.23
C GLU A 132 -9.83 -1.75 12.51
N TYR A 133 -8.97 -0.99 13.19
CA TYR A 133 -8.42 -1.42 14.48
C TYR A 133 -9.48 -1.25 15.57
N PRO A 134 -9.76 -2.25 16.42
CA PRO A 134 -10.76 -2.11 17.48
C PRO A 134 -10.41 -0.96 18.41
N GLY A 135 -11.30 0.03 18.57
CA GLY A 135 -11.02 1.23 19.38
C GLY A 135 -10.04 2.23 18.75
N GLY A 136 -9.69 2.06 17.48
CA GLY A 136 -8.93 3.02 16.68
C GLY A 136 -7.47 3.18 17.10
N ARG A 137 -6.89 4.32 16.73
CA ARG A 137 -5.50 4.68 17.01
C ARG A 137 -5.23 4.79 18.50
N LYS A 138 -6.22 5.28 19.25
CA LYS A 138 -6.11 5.41 20.72
C LYS A 138 -5.94 4.05 21.40
N GLN A 139 -6.75 3.05 21.02
CA GLN A 139 -6.61 1.70 21.56
C GLN A 139 -5.25 1.09 21.18
N PHE A 140 -4.82 1.23 19.92
CA PHE A 140 -3.50 0.74 19.51
C PHE A 140 -2.37 1.31 20.40
N ARG A 141 -2.41 2.61 20.70
CA ARG A 141 -1.44 3.24 21.61
C ARG A 141 -1.54 2.71 23.05
N GLN A 142 -2.74 2.38 23.51
CA GLN A 142 -2.91 1.74 24.82
C GLN A 142 -2.35 0.32 24.83
N ASP A 143 -2.55 -0.46 23.77
CA ASP A 143 -2.01 -1.80 23.65
C ASP A 143 -0.47 -1.77 23.62
N LEU A 144 0.13 -0.77 22.96
CA LEU A 144 1.58 -0.52 23.02
C LEU A 144 2.10 -0.22 24.44
N THR A 145 1.28 0.38 25.31
CA THR A 145 1.67 0.62 26.72
C THR A 145 1.47 -0.59 27.63
N GLN A 146 0.68 -1.60 27.20
CA GLN A 146 0.44 -2.81 27.99
C GLN A 146 1.53 -3.87 27.81
N ILE A 147 2.22 -3.83 26.67
CA ILE A 147 3.29 -4.77 26.32
C ILE A 147 4.69 -4.31 26.74
N LYS A 148 4.84 -3.01 27.06
CA LYS A 148 6.07 -2.38 27.58
C LYS A 148 6.07 -2.43 29.10
#